data_AF-A0A2V5JJB5-F1
#
_entry.id   AF-A0A2V5JJB5-F1
#
_cell.length_a   1.000
_cell.length_b   1.000
_cell.length_c   1.000
_cell.angle_alpha   90.00
_cell.angle_beta   90.00
_cell.angle_gamma   90.00
#
_symmetry.space_group_name_H-M   'P 1'
#
loop_
_entity.id
_entity.type
_entity.pdbx_description
1 polymer ?
#
loop_
_entity_poly.entity_id
_entity_poly.type
_entity_poly.pdbx_seq_one_letter_code
_entity_poly.pdbx_strand_id
1 'polypeptide(L)' 'MGFVEPTPIQLRAFPIVLAGKDLIGTAQTGTGKTAAFALP' A
#
# COMPACT_ATOMS: atom_id res chain seq x y z
N MET A 1 13.88 4.74 5.88
CA MET A 1 12.51 4.88 6.41
C MET A 1 11.88 3.49 6.39
N GLY A 2 12.06 2.71 7.46
CA GLY A 2 11.38 1.44 7.61
C GLY A 2 9.99 1.71 8.15
N PHE A 3 8.94 1.31 7.42
CA PHE A 3 7.60 1.24 7.99
C PHE A 3 7.64 0.17 9.08
N VAL A 4 7.82 0.60 10.33
CA VAL A 4 7.93 -0.30 11.49
C VAL A 4 6.65 -1.12 11.64
N GLU A 5 5.51 -0.56 11.23
CA GLU A 5 4.25 -1.27 11.08
C GLU A 5 3.49 -0.75 9.84
N PRO A 6 3.27 -1.59 8.82
CA PRO A 6 2.48 -1.19 7.65
C PRO A 6 0.99 -1.01 8.01
N THR A 7 0.35 -0.01 7.41
CA THR A 7 -1.09 0.23 7.61
C THR A 7 -1.94 -0.87 6.95
N PRO A 8 -3.22 -1.05 7.35
CA PRO A 8 -4.08 -2.08 6.75
C PRO A 8 -4.28 -1.97 5.23
N ILE A 9 -4.11 -0.78 4.65
CA ILE A 9 -4.14 -0.59 3.19
C ILE A 9 -2.81 -1.01 2.53
N GLN A 10 -1.68 -0.74 3.19
CA GLN A 10 -0.34 -1.16 2.74
C GLN A 10 -0.21 -2.69 2.73
N LEU A 11 -0.62 -3.36 3.81
CA LEU A 11 -0.62 -4.83 3.91
C LEU A 11 -1.40 -5.51 2.78
N ARG A 12 -2.52 -4.90 2.36
CA ARG A 12 -3.34 -5.43 1.27
C ARG A 12 -2.80 -5.09 -0.12
N ALA A 13 -2.15 -3.93 -0.26
CA ALA A 13 -1.64 -3.44 -1.53
C ALA A 13 -0.32 -4.12 -1.94
N PHE A 14 0.61 -4.31 -1.00
CA PHE A 14 1.94 -4.86 -1.27
C PHE A 14 1.95 -6.16 -2.08
N PRO A 15 1.21 -7.23 -1.74
CA PRO A 15 1.25 -8.46 -2.53
C PRO A 15 0.70 -8.29 -3.96
N ILE A 16 -0.20 -7.33 -4.19
CA ILE A 16 -0.79 -7.08 -5.52
C ILE A 16 0.17 -6.28 -6.39
N VAL A 17 0.76 -5.23 -5.81
CA VAL A 17 1.75 -4.39 -6.49
C VAL A 17 3.02 -5.17 -6.82
N LEU A 18 3.56 -5.94 -5.85
CA LEU A 18 4.72 -6.82 -6.08
C LEU A 18 4.46 -7.92 -7.12
N ALA A 19 3.19 -8.24 -7.40
CA ALA A 19 2.81 -9.18 -8.46
C ALA A 19 2.67 -8.50 -9.84
N GLY A 20 2.97 -7.20 -9.95
CA GLY A 20 2.87 -6.41 -11.19
C GLY A 20 1.44 -6.24 -11.69
N LYS A 21 0.44 -6.32 -10.80
CA LYS A 21 -0.98 -6.23 -11.14
C LYS A 21 -1.53 -4.85 -10.86
N ASP A 22 -2.49 -4.42 -11.67
CA ASP A 22 -3.24 -3.20 -11.42
C ASP A 22 -4.09 -3.33 -10.14
N LEU A 23 -4.13 -2.25 -9.35
CA LEU A 23 -4.83 -2.18 -8.07
C LEU A 23 -5.62 -0.89 -7.95
N ILE A 24 -6.91 -1.00 -7.62
CA ILE A 24 -7.73 0.12 -7.14
C ILE A 24 -7.96 -0.07 -5.63
N GLY A 25 -7.47 0.87 -4.83
CA GLY A 25 -7.62 0.84 -3.37
C GLY A 25 -8.28 2.11 -2.83
N THR A 26 -9.24 1.94 -1.93
CA THR A 26 -9.87 3.03 -1.20
C THR A 26 -9.50 2.96 0.29
N ALA A 27 -9.16 4.10 0.87
CA ALA A 27 -8.95 4.24 2.32
C ALA A 27 -9.12 5.71 2.72
N GLN A 28 -9.34 5.98 4.00
CA GLN A 28 -9.49 7.34 4.53
C GLN A 28 -8.22 8.19 4.30
N THR A 29 -8.34 9.51 4.18
CA THR A 29 -7.20 10.43 4.10
C THR A 29 -6.31 10.29 5.34
N GLY A 30 -4.99 10.38 5.17
CA GLY A 30 -4.02 10.22 6.27
C GLY A 30 -3.61 8.78 6.59
N THR A 31 -4.09 7.76 5.87
CA THR A 31 -3.81 6.33 6.15
C THR A 31 -2.60 5.74 5.40
N GLY A 32 -1.74 6.59 4.83
CA GLY A 32 -0.52 6.13 4.14
C GLY A 32 -0.75 5.47 2.77
N LYS A 33 -1.89 5.75 2.10
CA LYS A 33 -2.20 5.27 0.74
C LYS A 33 -1.04 5.48 -0.24
N THR A 34 -0.42 6.66 -0.25
CA THR A 34 0.70 6.97 -1.16
C THR A 34 1.84 5.95 -1.03
N ALA A 35 2.20 5.57 0.20
CA ALA A 35 3.22 4.55 0.42
C ALA A 35 2.74 3.12 0.11
N ALA A 36 1.42 2.87 0.13
CA ALA A 36 0.83 1.59 -0.27
C ALA A 36 1.01 1.29 -1.77
N PHE A 37 1.11 2.33 -2.60
CA PHE A 37 1.28 2.23 -4.05
C PHE A 37 2.70 2.60 -4.54
N ALA A 38 3.60 2.98 -3.63
CA ALA A 38 4.95 3.45 -4.00
C ALA A 38 6.00 2.34 -4.06
N LEU A 39 5.64 1.09 -3.73
CA LEU A 39 6.51 -0.05 -4.00
C LEU A 39 6.42 -0.42 -5.48
N PRO A 40 7.53 -0.82 -6.13
CA PRO A 40 7.52 -1.36 -7.49
C PRO A 40 6.93 -2.78 -7.56
#